data_AF-A0A2E3VYI1-F1
#
_entry.id   AF-A0A2E3VYI1-F1
#
_cell.length_a   1.000
_cell.length_b   1.000
_cell.length_c   1.000
_cell.angle_alpha   90.00
_cell.angle_beta   90.00
_cell.angle_gamma   90.00
#
_symmetry.space_group_name_H-M   'P 1'
#
loop_
_entity.id
_entity.type
_entity.pdbx_description
1 polymer ?
#
loop_
_entity_poly.entity_id
_entity_poly.type
_entity_poly.pdbx_seq_one_letter_code
_entity_poly.pdbx_strand_id
1 'polypeptide(L)'
;MIRALILLCYLSKVAVAGPLDEVKALTDSVELEMLLSHLSSAESIELKKVKSVIEHSSKINAGLETTAKPNVLFLIKSEIYKGLLNSQHLPRKEQVLINESVIKSIEKKLDDSAVVYSDFSSWIASSILLELAPFRADNFLNSHQSIDRTNEKLVKKAIQLKKSLKYLSPWIVSLYENSPEAFNKLVSDVSLDILRSLSGKAYLFKTFSSKNSKAQNKKIIHIPDLSHSKQSDSLPPSPTEELNDKRKTSKAAVEALNEMPEDPSKGIDNLIDKEAQSEKKQWTPK
;
A
#
# COMPACT_ATOMS: atom_id res chain seq x y z
N MET A 1 29.29 -7.93 21.48
CA MET A 1 29.48 -7.87 20.00
C MET A 1 28.17 -8.05 19.21
N ILE A 2 27.24 -8.93 19.60
CA ILE A 2 25.99 -9.19 18.85
C ILE A 2 25.02 -7.99 18.81
N ARG A 3 24.91 -7.19 19.88
CA ARG A 3 24.01 -6.01 19.92
C ARG A 3 24.42 -4.85 19.00
N ALA A 4 25.71 -4.74 18.66
CA ALA A 4 26.19 -3.71 17.73
C ALA A 4 25.85 -4.03 16.27
N LEU A 5 25.77 -5.32 15.92
CA LEU A 5 25.40 -5.75 14.56
C LEU A 5 23.92 -5.50 14.26
N ILE A 6 23.04 -5.69 15.26
CA ILE A 6 21.60 -5.43 15.14
C ILE A 6 21.32 -3.93 14.93
N LEU A 7 22.06 -3.06 15.62
CA LEU A 7 21.96 -1.60 15.46
C LEU A 7 22.48 -1.12 14.11
N LEU A 8 23.54 -1.74 13.57
CA LEU A 8 24.04 -1.44 12.22
C LEU A 8 23.08 -1.88 11.11
N CYS A 9 22.35 -2.99 11.30
CA CYS A 9 21.30 -3.43 10.38
C CYS A 9 20.03 -2.55 10.44
N TYR A 10 19.76 -1.90 11.57
CA TYR A 10 18.67 -0.92 11.68
C TYR A 10 19.03 0.44 11.09
N LEU A 11 20.28 0.88 11.23
CA LEU A 11 20.75 2.16 10.68
C LEU A 11 20.94 2.12 9.15
N SER A 12 21.19 0.96 8.54
CA SER A 12 21.27 0.83 7.08
C SER A 12 19.91 0.84 6.37
N LYS A 13 18.80 0.68 7.10
CA LYS A 13 17.43 0.76 6.53
C LYS A 13 16.89 2.18 6.38
N VAL A 14 17.48 3.16 7.07
CA VAL A 14 16.93 4.53 7.12
C VAL A 14 17.35 5.39 5.91
N ALA A 15 18.34 4.97 5.11
CA ALA A 15 18.89 5.82 4.05
C ALA A 15 18.20 5.72 2.67
N VAL A 16 17.15 4.91 2.51
CA VAL A 16 16.46 4.72 1.20
C VAL A 16 14.95 5.03 1.27
N ALA A 17 14.49 5.76 2.28
CA ALA A 17 13.11 6.24 2.33
C ALA A 17 12.83 7.42 1.35
N GLY A 18 13.86 8.00 0.71
CA GLY A 18 13.75 9.31 0.06
C GLY A 18 13.14 9.42 -1.36
N PRO A 19 13.32 8.48 -2.31
CA PRO A 19 13.08 8.80 -3.72
C PRO A 19 11.66 8.54 -4.24
N LEU A 20 10.81 7.80 -3.52
CA LEU A 20 9.47 7.40 -4.00
C LEU A 20 8.30 8.05 -3.27
N ASP A 21 8.47 8.57 -2.06
CA ASP A 21 7.39 9.21 -1.27
C ASP A 21 6.69 10.39 -1.98
N GLU A 22 7.30 10.89 -3.06
CA GLU A 22 6.79 11.96 -3.91
C GLU A 22 6.11 11.49 -5.20
N VAL A 23 6.14 10.19 -5.53
CA VAL A 23 5.41 9.62 -6.67
C VAL A 23 3.94 9.48 -6.29
N LYS A 24 3.15 10.49 -6.64
CA LYS A 24 1.70 10.52 -6.37
C LYS A 24 0.92 10.54 -7.67
N ALA A 25 -0.18 9.80 -7.73
CA ALA A 25 -1.13 9.98 -8.81
C ALA A 25 -1.76 11.38 -8.67
N LEU A 26 -1.79 12.15 -9.76
CA LEU A 26 -2.62 13.36 -9.88
C LEU A 26 -3.89 13.04 -10.68
N THR A 27 -4.18 11.74 -10.87
CA THR A 27 -5.35 11.25 -11.57
C THR A 27 -6.50 11.01 -10.62
N ASP A 28 -7.73 11.18 -11.11
CA ASP A 28 -8.95 10.74 -10.42
C ASP A 28 -9.07 9.20 -10.27
N SER A 29 -8.06 8.41 -10.64
CA SER A 29 -8.06 6.95 -10.43
C SER A 29 -7.47 6.62 -9.06
N VAL A 30 -8.37 6.38 -8.11
CA VAL A 30 -8.04 5.91 -6.75
C VAL A 30 -7.20 4.63 -6.79
N GLU A 31 -7.47 3.74 -7.76
CA GLU A 31 -6.75 2.48 -7.91
C GLU A 31 -5.27 2.69 -8.28
N LEU A 32 -4.99 3.66 -9.16
CA LEU A 32 -3.61 4.02 -9.51
C LEU A 32 -2.90 4.72 -8.34
N GLU A 33 -3.61 5.57 -7.60
CA GLU A 33 -3.06 6.22 -6.41
C GLU A 33 -2.64 5.19 -5.36
N MET A 34 -3.53 4.24 -5.02
CA MET A 34 -3.20 3.16 -4.08
C MET A 34 -2.02 2.32 -4.59
N LEU A 35 -1.98 1.99 -5.88
CA LEU A 35 -0.89 1.23 -6.50
C LEU A 35 0.46 1.97 -6.36
N LEU A 36 0.50 3.27 -6.67
CA LEU A 36 1.72 4.07 -6.56
C LEU A 36 2.13 4.27 -5.10
N SER A 37 1.16 4.48 -4.20
CA SER A 37 1.41 4.58 -2.76
C SER A 37 2.01 3.28 -2.22
N HIS A 38 1.46 2.13 -2.60
CA HIS A 38 2.00 0.82 -2.26
C HIS A 38 3.44 0.64 -2.74
N LEU A 39 3.72 1.03 -3.98
CA LEU A 39 5.08 0.99 -4.53
C LEU A 39 6.01 2.02 -3.90
N SER A 40 5.51 3.04 -3.20
CA SER A 40 6.34 4.03 -2.53
C SER A 40 6.66 3.60 -1.09
N SER A 41 5.69 2.99 -0.41
CA SER A 41 5.81 2.55 0.99
C SER A 41 6.49 1.20 1.17
N ALA A 42 6.73 0.43 0.10
CA ALA A 42 7.29 -0.90 0.23
C ALA A 42 8.78 -0.82 0.62
N GLU A 43 9.05 -1.04 1.91
CA GLU A 43 10.35 -0.96 2.61
C GLU A 43 11.51 -1.77 1.97
N SER A 44 11.23 -2.59 0.95
CA SER A 44 12.19 -3.52 0.33
C SER A 44 12.26 -3.44 -1.19
N ILE A 45 11.83 -2.32 -1.79
CA ILE A 45 11.99 -2.13 -3.23
C ILE A 45 13.47 -1.91 -3.54
N GLU A 46 14.06 -2.88 -4.24
CA GLU A 46 15.41 -2.75 -4.78
C GLU A 46 15.54 -1.48 -5.63
N LEU A 47 16.69 -0.81 -5.55
CA LEU A 47 16.94 0.44 -6.28
C LEU A 47 16.69 0.33 -7.81
N LYS A 48 16.84 -0.86 -8.38
CA LYS A 48 16.48 -1.15 -9.78
C LYS A 48 14.98 -1.00 -10.04
N LYS A 49 14.13 -1.47 -9.12
CA LYS A 49 12.67 -1.36 -9.21
C LYS A 49 12.22 0.10 -9.06
N VAL A 50 12.85 0.88 -8.17
CA VAL A 50 12.60 2.32 -8.04
C VAL A 50 12.80 3.04 -9.38
N LYS A 51 13.93 2.82 -10.05
CA LYS A 51 14.21 3.41 -11.36
C LYS A 51 13.15 3.01 -12.40
N SER A 52 12.72 1.76 -12.38
CA SER A 52 11.66 1.25 -13.27
C SER A 52 10.32 1.94 -13.03
N VAL A 53 9.92 2.18 -11.78
CA VAL A 53 8.69 2.93 -11.44
C VAL A 53 8.73 4.33 -12.05
N ILE A 54 9.83 5.03 -11.87
CA ILE A 54 10.01 6.42 -12.33
C ILE A 54 10.04 6.49 -13.86
N GLU A 55 10.74 5.56 -14.51
CA GLU A 55 10.80 5.45 -15.96
C GLU A 55 9.40 5.18 -16.56
N HIS A 56 8.67 4.19 -16.03
CA HIS A 56 7.33 3.86 -16.53
C HIS A 56 6.34 4.99 -16.27
N SER A 57 6.39 5.62 -15.09
CA SER A 57 5.56 6.80 -14.78
C SER A 57 5.82 7.94 -15.75
N SER A 58 7.09 8.19 -16.10
CA SER A 58 7.48 9.25 -17.05
C SER A 58 6.92 8.98 -18.45
N LYS A 59 7.02 7.72 -18.90
CA LYS A 59 6.45 7.27 -20.17
C LYS A 59 4.93 7.39 -20.19
N ILE A 60 4.24 7.07 -19.09
CA ILE A 60 2.79 7.23 -18.95
C ILE A 60 2.40 8.69 -19.11
N ASN A 61 3.05 9.60 -18.37
CA ASN A 61 2.82 11.05 -18.50
C ASN A 61 3.02 11.53 -19.94
N ALA A 62 4.17 11.22 -20.54
CA ALA A 62 4.50 11.66 -21.89
C ALA A 62 3.60 11.05 -22.97
N GLY A 63 3.00 9.89 -22.71
CA GLY A 63 2.08 9.19 -23.61
C GLY A 63 0.64 9.69 -23.51
N LEU A 64 0.22 10.12 -22.32
CA LEU A 64 -1.18 10.43 -22.05
C LEU A 64 -1.48 11.93 -21.87
N GLU A 65 -0.46 12.80 -21.88
CA GLU A 65 -0.58 14.27 -21.72
C GLU A 65 -1.60 14.93 -22.67
N THR A 66 -1.77 14.41 -23.89
CA THR A 66 -2.71 14.95 -24.90
C THR A 66 -4.00 14.14 -25.02
N THR A 67 -4.18 13.13 -24.17
CA THR A 67 -5.31 12.20 -24.21
C THR A 67 -6.47 12.74 -23.36
N ALA A 68 -7.70 12.64 -23.88
CA ALA A 68 -8.89 13.03 -23.13
C ALA A 68 -9.04 12.22 -21.84
N LYS A 69 -9.41 12.89 -20.73
CA LYS A 69 -9.53 12.30 -19.39
C LYS A 69 -10.32 10.98 -19.33
N PRO A 70 -11.49 10.82 -19.98
CA PRO A 70 -12.23 9.56 -19.96
C PRO A 70 -11.42 8.39 -20.53
N ASN A 71 -10.64 8.63 -21.58
CA ASN A 71 -9.80 7.62 -22.22
C ASN A 71 -8.61 7.24 -21.33
N VAL A 72 -8.01 8.23 -20.66
CA VAL A 72 -6.96 8.00 -19.64
C VAL A 72 -7.48 7.10 -18.52
N LEU A 73 -8.64 7.44 -17.95
CA LEU A 73 -9.25 6.66 -16.87
C LEU A 73 -9.62 5.25 -17.33
N PHE A 74 -10.23 5.11 -18.51
CA PHE A 74 -10.53 3.81 -19.09
C PHE A 74 -9.28 2.96 -19.24
N LEU A 75 -8.21 3.51 -19.81
CA LEU A 75 -6.96 2.80 -19.99
C LEU A 75 -6.39 2.35 -18.63
N ILE A 76 -6.21 3.27 -17.69
CA ILE A 76 -5.64 2.99 -16.36
C ILE A 76 -6.43 1.86 -15.68
N LYS A 77 -7.76 2.00 -15.56
CA LYS A 77 -8.58 0.98 -14.92
C LYS A 77 -8.48 -0.36 -15.63
N SER A 78 -8.60 -0.36 -16.96
CA SER A 78 -8.53 -1.61 -17.73
C SER A 78 -7.19 -2.33 -17.57
N GLU A 79 -6.10 -1.60 -17.42
CA GLU A 79 -4.76 -2.17 -17.24
C GLU A 79 -4.54 -2.69 -15.83
N ILE A 80 -5.00 -1.97 -14.81
CA ILE A 80 -4.96 -2.44 -13.42
C ILE A 80 -5.74 -3.76 -13.31
N TYR A 81 -7.01 -3.79 -13.76
CA TYR A 81 -7.82 -5.00 -13.69
C TYR A 81 -7.22 -6.16 -14.50
N LYS A 82 -6.75 -5.91 -15.74
CA LYS A 82 -6.12 -6.97 -16.54
C LYS A 82 -4.84 -7.49 -15.90
N GLY A 83 -4.01 -6.62 -15.34
CA GLY A 83 -2.77 -7.02 -14.69
C GLY A 83 -3.03 -7.84 -13.43
N LEU A 84 -4.03 -7.47 -12.63
CA LEU A 84 -4.43 -8.26 -11.47
C LEU A 84 -4.95 -9.64 -11.88
N LEU A 85 -5.81 -9.73 -12.91
CA LEU A 85 -6.42 -11.00 -13.32
C LEU A 85 -5.46 -11.93 -14.09
N ASN A 86 -4.44 -11.39 -14.76
CA ASN A 86 -3.54 -12.16 -15.64
C ASN A 86 -2.08 -12.15 -15.18
N SER A 87 -1.83 -11.85 -13.90
CA SER A 87 -0.47 -11.81 -13.37
C SER A 87 0.24 -13.16 -13.49
N GLN A 88 1.47 -13.13 -14.00
CA GLN A 88 2.37 -14.29 -14.07
C GLN A 88 2.99 -14.65 -12.72
N HIS A 89 2.95 -13.74 -11.75
CA HIS A 89 3.54 -13.95 -10.42
C HIS A 89 2.67 -14.83 -9.51
N LEU A 90 1.41 -15.05 -9.89
CA LEU A 90 0.47 -15.80 -9.06
C LEU A 90 0.60 -17.31 -9.30
N PRO A 91 0.54 -18.12 -8.24
CA PRO A 91 0.61 -19.56 -8.36
C PRO A 91 -0.63 -20.10 -9.07
N ARG A 92 -0.44 -20.78 -10.20
CA ARG A 92 -1.49 -21.56 -10.87
C ARG A 92 -1.58 -22.94 -10.23
N LYS A 93 -1.98 -22.99 -8.96
CA LYS A 93 -2.24 -24.27 -8.27
C LYS A 93 -3.65 -24.74 -8.62
N GLU A 94 -3.76 -25.94 -9.16
CA GLU A 94 -5.04 -26.54 -9.53
C GLU A 94 -5.82 -27.10 -8.32
N GLN A 95 -5.19 -27.16 -7.12
CA GLN A 95 -5.64 -28.08 -6.06
C GLN A 95 -6.16 -27.43 -4.77
N VAL A 96 -6.08 -26.11 -4.60
CA VAL A 96 -6.62 -25.50 -3.37
C VAL A 96 -8.13 -25.36 -3.50
N LEU A 97 -8.86 -26.18 -2.74
CA LEU A 97 -10.31 -26.10 -2.66
C LEU A 97 -10.69 -24.88 -1.81
N ILE A 98 -11.24 -23.86 -2.48
CA ILE A 98 -11.71 -22.64 -1.82
C ILE A 98 -13.03 -22.95 -1.11
N ASN A 99 -12.97 -23.01 0.22
CA ASN A 99 -14.10 -23.29 1.11
C ASN A 99 -14.25 -22.16 2.15
N GLU A 100 -15.34 -22.19 2.92
CA GLU A 100 -15.65 -21.17 3.92
C GLU A 100 -14.55 -21.07 5.01
N SER A 101 -13.87 -22.18 5.34
CA SER A 101 -12.77 -22.16 6.31
C SER A 101 -11.57 -21.36 5.81
N VAL A 102 -11.24 -21.48 4.51
CA VAL A 102 -10.19 -20.67 3.87
C VAL A 102 -10.55 -19.19 3.93
N ILE A 103 -11.79 -18.84 3.60
CA ILE A 103 -12.26 -17.44 3.62
C ILE A 103 -12.19 -16.85 5.02
N LYS A 104 -12.69 -17.56 6.04
CA LYS A 104 -12.61 -17.12 7.45
C LYS A 104 -11.17 -16.94 7.94
N SER A 105 -10.26 -17.81 7.48
CA SER A 105 -8.85 -17.70 7.84
C SER A 105 -8.20 -16.46 7.21
N ILE A 106 -8.59 -16.11 5.97
CA ILE A 106 -8.15 -14.87 5.32
C ILE A 106 -8.70 -13.65 6.05
N GLU A 107 -10.00 -13.63 6.37
CA GLU A 107 -10.63 -12.53 7.13
C GLU A 107 -9.91 -12.28 8.45
N LYS A 108 -9.74 -13.34 9.25
CA LYS A 108 -9.00 -13.24 10.51
C LYS A 108 -7.58 -12.71 10.31
N LYS A 109 -6.88 -13.16 9.27
CA LYS A 109 -5.51 -12.72 8.99
C LYS A 109 -5.44 -11.26 8.58
N LEU A 110 -6.42 -10.76 7.82
CA LEU A 110 -6.52 -9.34 7.48
C LEU A 110 -6.77 -8.50 8.73
N ASP A 111 -7.62 -8.97 9.65
CA ASP A 111 -7.89 -8.30 10.92
C ASP A 111 -6.64 -8.29 11.83
N ASP A 112 -6.02 -9.46 12.03
CA ASP A 112 -4.87 -9.66 12.91
C ASP A 112 -3.62 -8.89 12.42
N SER A 113 -3.51 -8.62 11.12
CA SER A 113 -2.33 -8.00 10.49
C SER A 113 -2.65 -6.76 9.67
N ALA A 114 -3.75 -6.05 9.99
CA ALA A 114 -4.23 -4.90 9.23
C ALA A 114 -3.16 -3.81 9.02
N VAL A 115 -2.30 -3.58 10.03
CA VAL A 115 -1.22 -2.57 9.99
C VAL A 115 -0.11 -2.94 9.00
N VAL A 116 0.06 -4.22 8.68
CA VAL A 116 1.12 -4.68 7.78
C VAL A 116 0.70 -4.61 6.33
N TYR A 117 -0.59 -4.84 6.03
CA TYR A 117 -1.10 -4.73 4.67
C TYR A 117 -1.12 -3.27 4.20
N SER A 118 -0.56 -3.00 3.03
CA SER A 118 -0.77 -1.70 2.38
C SER A 118 -2.23 -1.56 1.94
N ASP A 119 -2.71 -0.32 1.78
CA ASP A 119 -4.06 -0.03 1.28
C ASP A 119 -4.38 -0.77 -0.04
N PHE A 120 -3.44 -0.84 -0.98
CA PHE A 120 -3.68 -1.53 -2.25
C PHE A 120 -3.86 -3.05 -2.07
N SER A 121 -3.02 -3.68 -1.26
CA SER A 121 -3.17 -5.09 -0.87
C SER A 121 -4.50 -5.36 -0.16
N SER A 122 -4.87 -4.50 0.79
CA SER A 122 -6.14 -4.57 1.52
C SER A 122 -7.34 -4.40 0.59
N TRP A 123 -7.24 -3.49 -0.38
CA TRP A 123 -8.27 -3.29 -1.40
C TRP A 123 -8.44 -4.52 -2.30
N ILE A 124 -7.35 -5.15 -2.74
CA ILE A 124 -7.40 -6.42 -3.50
C ILE A 124 -8.11 -7.49 -2.68
N ALA A 125 -7.69 -7.68 -1.42
CA ALA A 125 -8.27 -8.70 -0.54
C ALA A 125 -9.77 -8.46 -0.29
N SER A 126 -10.14 -7.21 0.03
CA SER A 126 -11.53 -6.82 0.26
C SER A 126 -12.39 -7.00 -0.99
N SER A 127 -11.86 -6.69 -2.18
CA SER A 127 -12.57 -6.87 -3.45
C SER A 127 -12.85 -8.36 -3.72
N ILE A 128 -11.91 -9.24 -3.39
CA ILE A 128 -12.10 -10.69 -3.50
C ILE A 128 -13.19 -11.17 -2.55
N LEU A 129 -13.14 -10.75 -1.29
CA LEU A 129 -14.15 -11.14 -0.28
C LEU A 129 -15.55 -10.67 -0.68
N LEU A 130 -15.66 -9.43 -1.19
CA LEU A 130 -16.92 -8.87 -1.68
C LEU A 130 -17.48 -9.67 -2.86
N GLU A 131 -16.64 -10.06 -3.82
CA GLU A 131 -17.02 -10.86 -4.97
C GLU A 131 -17.46 -12.29 -4.56
N LEU A 132 -16.90 -12.82 -3.47
CA LEU A 132 -17.27 -14.13 -2.95
C LEU A 132 -18.49 -14.12 -2.04
N ALA A 133 -18.88 -12.97 -1.48
CA ALA A 133 -19.98 -12.86 -0.51
C ALA A 133 -21.30 -13.52 -0.96
N PRO A 134 -21.78 -13.38 -2.21
CA PRO A 134 -23.00 -14.04 -2.67
C PRO A 134 -22.96 -15.59 -2.62
N PHE A 135 -21.77 -16.17 -2.57
CA PHE A 135 -21.53 -17.61 -2.55
C PHE A 135 -21.32 -18.17 -1.14
N ARG A 136 -21.27 -17.33 -0.11
CA ARG A 136 -21.06 -17.76 1.29
C ARG A 136 -22.33 -18.24 1.97
N ALA A 137 -23.49 -17.73 1.55
CA ALA A 137 -24.79 -18.14 2.08
C ALA A 137 -25.01 -19.66 1.91
N ASP A 138 -25.73 -20.26 2.87
CA ASP A 138 -26.16 -21.67 2.87
C ASP A 138 -25.01 -22.67 2.69
N ASN A 139 -23.81 -22.31 3.16
CA ASN A 139 -22.62 -23.16 3.06
C ASN A 139 -22.24 -23.50 1.59
N PHE A 140 -22.63 -22.67 0.63
CA PHE A 140 -22.52 -22.98 -0.79
C PHE A 140 -21.07 -23.13 -1.27
N LEU A 141 -20.13 -22.36 -0.74
CA LEU A 141 -18.69 -22.56 -1.03
C LEU A 141 -18.24 -24.00 -0.72
N ASN A 142 -18.80 -24.66 0.29
CA ASN A 142 -18.42 -26.00 0.70
C ASN A 142 -19.14 -27.09 -0.11
N SER A 143 -20.37 -26.83 -0.56
CA SER A 143 -21.24 -27.83 -1.20
C SER A 143 -21.34 -27.70 -2.73
N HIS A 144 -20.74 -26.67 -3.34
CA HIS A 144 -20.94 -26.41 -4.78
C HIS A 144 -20.50 -27.54 -5.73
N GLN A 145 -19.66 -28.46 -5.26
CA GLN A 145 -19.17 -29.59 -6.05
C GLN A 145 -20.16 -30.78 -6.09
N SER A 146 -21.09 -30.85 -5.12
CA SER A 146 -22.06 -31.94 -4.97
C SER A 146 -23.50 -31.49 -5.27
N ILE A 147 -23.68 -30.39 -6.01
CA ILE A 147 -25.00 -29.87 -6.37
C ILE A 147 -25.75 -30.87 -7.25
N ASP A 148 -27.04 -31.07 -6.92
CA ASP A 148 -27.97 -31.81 -7.77
C ASP A 148 -28.14 -31.11 -9.13
N ARG A 149 -27.88 -31.86 -10.20
CA ARG A 149 -27.97 -31.39 -11.59
C ARG A 149 -29.40 -31.03 -12.00
N THR A 150 -30.41 -31.51 -11.28
CA THR A 150 -31.81 -31.15 -11.53
C THR A 150 -32.14 -29.73 -11.08
N ASN A 151 -31.37 -29.13 -10.17
CA ASN A 151 -31.58 -27.78 -9.69
C ASN A 151 -30.85 -26.75 -10.56
N GLU A 152 -31.49 -26.30 -11.63
CA GLU A 152 -30.90 -25.34 -12.57
C GLU A 152 -30.36 -24.06 -11.92
N LYS A 153 -31.02 -23.56 -10.87
CA LYS A 153 -30.61 -22.33 -10.18
C LYS A 153 -29.26 -22.53 -9.48
N LEU A 154 -29.10 -23.64 -8.75
CA LEU A 154 -27.83 -23.97 -8.10
C LEU A 154 -26.73 -24.27 -9.12
N VAL A 155 -27.06 -24.95 -10.22
CA VAL A 155 -26.12 -25.20 -11.32
C VAL A 155 -25.62 -23.88 -11.93
N LYS A 156 -26.51 -22.92 -12.23
CA LYS A 156 -26.13 -21.59 -12.74
C LYS A 156 -25.22 -20.85 -11.75
N LYS A 157 -25.56 -20.89 -10.45
CA LYS A 157 -24.74 -20.29 -9.39
C LYS A 157 -23.35 -20.93 -9.30
N ALA A 158 -23.25 -22.25 -9.46
CA ALA A 158 -21.98 -22.98 -9.44
C ALA A 158 -21.10 -22.64 -10.65
N ILE A 159 -21.71 -22.50 -11.83
CA ILE A 159 -21.01 -22.06 -13.04
C ILE A 159 -20.46 -20.63 -12.84
N GLN A 160 -21.23 -19.73 -12.24
CA GLN A 160 -20.79 -18.38 -11.93
C GLN A 160 -19.61 -18.40 -10.95
N LEU A 161 -19.71 -19.15 -9.85
CA LEU A 161 -18.61 -19.31 -8.89
C LEU A 161 -17.36 -19.86 -9.58
N LYS A 162 -17.48 -20.88 -10.43
CA LYS A 162 -16.36 -21.45 -11.18
C LYS A 162 -15.69 -20.41 -12.10
N LYS A 163 -16.47 -19.52 -12.72
CA LYS A 163 -15.95 -18.43 -13.54
C LYS A 163 -15.19 -17.41 -12.70
N SER A 164 -15.71 -17.01 -11.54
CA SER A 164 -15.01 -16.09 -10.63
C SER A 164 -13.72 -16.72 -10.10
N LEU A 165 -13.79 -17.96 -9.60
CA LEU A 165 -12.63 -18.69 -9.07
C LEU A 165 -11.53 -18.91 -10.11
N LYS A 166 -11.84 -19.01 -11.41
CA LYS A 166 -10.82 -19.08 -12.48
C LYS A 166 -9.77 -17.97 -12.37
N TYR A 167 -10.18 -16.77 -11.96
CA TYR A 167 -9.30 -15.61 -11.84
C TYR A 167 -8.93 -15.27 -10.40
N LEU A 168 -9.83 -15.56 -9.44
CA LEU A 168 -9.61 -15.21 -8.04
C LEU A 168 -8.82 -16.27 -7.27
N SER A 169 -8.90 -17.55 -7.62
CA SER A 169 -8.23 -18.63 -6.88
C SER A 169 -6.73 -18.38 -6.66
N PRO A 170 -5.94 -17.94 -7.67
CA PRO A 170 -4.52 -17.66 -7.45
C PRO A 170 -4.26 -16.58 -6.39
N TRP A 171 -5.13 -15.56 -6.33
CA TRP A 171 -5.07 -14.51 -5.30
C TRP A 171 -5.49 -15.03 -3.92
N ILE A 172 -6.60 -15.79 -3.86
CA ILE A 172 -7.09 -16.36 -2.60
C ILE A 172 -6.03 -17.28 -1.99
N VAL A 173 -5.41 -18.13 -2.80
CA VAL A 173 -4.30 -18.99 -2.39
C VAL A 173 -3.12 -18.17 -1.90
N SER A 174 -2.76 -17.10 -2.62
CA SER A 174 -1.64 -16.24 -2.20
C SER A 174 -1.91 -15.51 -0.89
N LEU A 175 -3.14 -15.02 -0.69
CA LEU A 175 -3.56 -14.40 0.58
C LEU A 175 -3.54 -15.38 1.74
N TYR A 176 -4.03 -16.60 1.50
CA TYR A 176 -4.09 -17.66 2.49
C TYR A 176 -2.68 -18.13 2.91
N GLU A 177 -1.84 -18.50 1.95
CA GLU A 177 -0.56 -19.17 2.19
C GLU A 177 0.59 -18.21 2.58
N ASN A 178 0.68 -17.02 1.98
CA ASN A 178 1.83 -16.13 2.18
C ASN A 178 1.68 -15.27 3.42
N SER A 179 2.76 -14.93 4.14
CA SER A 179 2.69 -13.90 5.18
C SER A 179 2.22 -12.54 4.60
N PRO A 180 1.69 -11.61 5.41
CA PRO A 180 1.30 -10.27 4.94
C PRO A 180 2.41 -9.55 4.17
N GLU A 181 3.66 -9.64 4.63
CA GLU A 181 4.83 -9.04 3.98
C GLU A 181 5.13 -9.70 2.64
N ALA A 182 5.07 -11.03 2.57
CA ALA A 182 5.26 -11.77 1.33
C ALA A 182 4.14 -11.48 0.32
N PHE A 183 2.90 -11.29 0.80
CA PHE A 183 1.78 -10.87 -0.04
C PHE A 183 1.97 -9.44 -0.56
N ASN A 184 2.38 -8.49 0.27
CA ASN A 184 2.73 -7.14 -0.18
C ASN A 184 3.84 -7.17 -1.25
N LYS A 185 4.88 -7.98 -1.05
CA LYS A 185 5.96 -8.12 -2.03
C LYS A 185 5.45 -8.65 -3.37
N LEU A 186 4.57 -9.66 -3.35
CA LEU A 186 3.89 -10.17 -4.54
C LEU A 186 3.08 -9.05 -5.22
N VAL A 187 2.30 -8.27 -4.45
CA VAL A 187 1.52 -7.14 -4.97
C VAL A 187 2.45 -6.08 -5.59
N SER A 188 3.63 -5.83 -5.04
CA SER A 188 4.62 -4.92 -5.62
C SER A 188 5.08 -5.41 -7.00
N ASP A 189 5.38 -6.70 -7.14
CA ASP A 189 5.79 -7.28 -8.42
C ASP A 189 4.68 -7.18 -9.47
N VAL A 190 3.43 -7.49 -9.10
CA VAL A 190 2.27 -7.31 -9.98
C VAL A 190 2.08 -5.83 -10.37
N SER A 191 2.26 -4.91 -9.42
CA SER A 191 2.10 -3.47 -9.63
C SER A 191 3.13 -2.92 -10.63
N LEU A 192 4.37 -3.42 -10.59
CA LEU A 192 5.40 -3.08 -11.56
C LEU A 192 5.05 -3.56 -12.97
N ASP A 193 4.54 -4.78 -13.11
CA ASP A 193 4.09 -5.31 -14.40
C ASP A 193 2.89 -4.53 -14.95
N ILE A 194 1.97 -4.09 -14.09
CA ILE A 194 0.86 -3.18 -14.45
C ILE A 194 1.42 -1.85 -15.00
N LEU A 195 2.33 -1.19 -14.29
CA LEU A 195 2.95 0.07 -14.74
C LEU A 195 3.69 -0.10 -16.06
N ARG A 196 4.41 -1.22 -16.24
CA ARG A 196 5.09 -1.53 -17.49
C ARG A 196 4.09 -1.64 -18.64
N SER A 197 3.03 -2.42 -18.49
CA SER A 197 1.97 -2.57 -19.51
C SER A 197 1.30 -1.23 -19.84
N LEU A 198 0.94 -0.48 -18.80
CA LEU A 198 0.32 0.83 -18.93
C LEU A 198 1.22 1.81 -19.70
N SER A 199 2.53 1.83 -19.40
CA SER A 199 3.49 2.67 -20.12
C SER A 199 3.61 2.32 -21.60
N GLY A 200 3.57 1.03 -21.94
CA GLY A 200 3.58 0.57 -23.33
C GLY A 200 2.33 0.99 -24.11
N LYS A 201 1.16 0.94 -23.47
CA LYS A 201 -0.12 1.33 -24.10
C LYS A 201 -0.33 2.84 -24.14
N ALA A 202 0.17 3.58 -23.16
CA ALA A 202 0.19 5.04 -23.17
C ALA A 202 0.85 5.59 -24.43
N TYR A 203 1.95 4.96 -24.89
CA TYR A 203 2.61 5.32 -26.13
C TYR A 203 1.72 5.14 -27.38
N LEU A 204 0.91 4.08 -27.42
CA LEU A 204 -0.05 3.87 -28.52
C LEU A 204 -1.10 4.98 -28.54
N PHE A 205 -1.64 5.36 -27.38
CA PHE A 205 -2.60 6.45 -27.27
C PHE A 205 -2.03 7.77 -27.79
N LYS A 206 -0.77 8.10 -27.48
CA LYS A 206 -0.09 9.26 -28.08
C LYS A 206 -0.11 9.23 -29.60
N THR A 207 0.24 8.07 -30.17
CA THR A 207 0.36 7.88 -31.62
C THR A 207 -0.99 8.05 -32.32
N PHE A 208 -2.07 7.49 -31.75
CA PHE A 208 -3.41 7.54 -32.35
C PHE A 208 -4.21 8.81 -32.01
N SER A 209 -3.97 9.44 -30.85
CA SER A 209 -4.70 10.64 -30.38
C SER A 209 -4.14 11.95 -30.97
N SER A 210 -2.87 11.96 -31.40
CA SER A 210 -2.23 13.13 -32.05
C SER A 210 -2.97 13.66 -33.28
N LYS A 211 -3.85 12.86 -33.88
CA LYS A 211 -4.66 13.26 -35.03
C LYS A 211 -5.93 14.04 -34.66
N ASN A 212 -6.40 13.99 -33.40
CA ASN A 212 -7.78 14.37 -33.06
C ASN A 212 -7.96 15.32 -31.86
N SER A 213 -6.92 15.81 -31.18
CA SER A 213 -7.11 16.60 -29.94
C SER A 213 -6.27 17.87 -29.87
N LYS A 214 -6.94 19.03 -29.71
CA LYS A 214 -6.35 20.31 -29.27
C LYS A 214 -6.37 20.48 -27.74
N ALA A 215 -6.81 19.47 -26.99
CA ALA A 215 -6.87 19.55 -25.54
C ALA A 215 -5.47 19.28 -24.95
N GLN A 216 -4.81 20.35 -24.50
CA GLN A 216 -3.70 20.24 -23.56
C GLN A 216 -4.28 20.16 -22.15
N ASN A 217 -3.91 19.14 -21.36
CA ASN A 217 -4.07 19.24 -19.91
C ASN A 217 -3.25 18.23 -19.09
N LYS A 218 -2.72 18.78 -17.98
CA LYS A 218 -2.22 18.23 -16.71
C LYS A 218 -1.49 16.87 -16.71
N LYS A 219 -0.27 16.89 -16.13
CA LYS A 219 0.47 15.70 -15.70
C LYS A 219 -0.45 14.75 -14.90
N ILE A 220 -0.38 13.47 -15.25
CA ILE A 220 -1.23 12.39 -14.73
C ILE A 220 -0.60 11.80 -13.46
N ILE A 221 0.71 11.61 -13.46
CA ILE A 221 1.50 11.14 -12.33
C ILE A 221 2.48 12.26 -11.96
N HIS A 222 2.54 12.62 -10.68
CA HIS A 222 3.63 13.44 -10.18
C HIS A 222 4.89 12.57 -10.08
N ILE A 223 5.99 13.03 -10.67
CA ILE A 223 7.27 12.32 -10.64
C ILE A 223 8.27 13.25 -9.97
N PRO A 224 8.93 12.82 -8.89
CA PRO A 224 9.97 13.61 -8.24
C PRO A 224 11.12 13.88 -9.20
N ASP A 225 11.68 15.08 -9.11
CA ASP A 225 12.88 15.42 -9.83
C ASP A 225 14.10 14.79 -9.14
N LEU A 226 14.53 13.64 -9.66
CA LEU A 226 15.71 12.95 -9.16
C LEU A 226 17.04 13.60 -9.56
N SER A 227 17.04 14.68 -10.35
CA SER A 227 18.28 15.31 -10.83
C SER A 227 19.18 15.83 -9.69
N HIS A 228 18.59 16.10 -8.52
CA HIS A 228 19.31 16.52 -7.31
C HIS A 228 19.65 15.40 -6.33
N SER A 229 19.21 14.16 -6.58
CA SER A 229 19.59 12.98 -5.78
C SER A 229 21.00 12.51 -6.14
N LYS A 230 21.99 13.40 -6.03
CA LYS A 230 23.39 12.99 -5.94
C LYS A 230 23.54 12.22 -4.63
N GLN A 231 24.03 10.99 -4.70
CA GLN A 231 24.50 10.25 -3.53
C GLN A 231 25.43 11.18 -2.73
N SER A 232 24.97 11.65 -1.58
CA SER A 232 25.84 12.27 -0.61
C SER A 232 26.65 11.14 0.04
N ASP A 233 27.78 10.80 -0.57
CA ASP A 233 28.85 10.03 0.08
C ASP A 233 29.57 10.87 1.16
N SER A 234 28.87 11.83 1.80
CA SER A 234 29.39 12.52 2.97
C SER A 234 29.24 11.58 4.15
N LEU A 235 30.37 11.01 4.59
CA LEU A 235 30.48 10.35 5.88
C LEU A 235 29.78 11.19 6.96
N PRO A 236 29.02 10.56 7.87
CA PRO A 236 28.43 11.28 8.99
C PRO A 236 29.54 11.98 9.78
N PRO A 237 29.35 13.24 10.20
CA PRO A 237 30.30 13.92 11.06
C PRO A 237 30.52 13.11 12.35
N SER A 238 31.78 13.01 12.76
CA SER A 238 32.24 12.28 13.94
C SER A 238 31.38 12.62 15.17
N PRO A 239 30.95 11.62 15.96
CA PRO A 239 30.08 11.81 17.12
C PRO A 239 30.90 12.30 18.32
N THR A 240 31.31 13.57 18.33
CA THR A 240 32.07 14.12 19.45
C THR A 240 31.46 15.36 20.09
N GLU A 241 30.47 16.03 19.47
CA GLU A 241 29.87 17.24 20.05
C GLU A 241 28.41 17.07 20.53
N GLU A 242 27.57 16.25 19.86
CA GLU A 242 26.15 16.09 20.26
C GLU A 242 25.91 15.23 21.53
N LEU A 243 26.91 14.45 21.96
CA LEU A 243 26.77 13.56 23.13
C LEU A 243 26.93 14.28 24.48
N ASN A 244 27.52 15.47 24.50
CA ASN A 244 27.68 16.24 25.73
C ASN A 244 26.41 17.01 26.12
N ASP A 245 25.61 17.46 25.15
CA ASP A 245 24.36 18.17 25.42
C ASP A 245 23.20 17.23 25.79
N LYS A 246 23.17 16.01 25.23
CA LYS A 246 22.19 14.98 25.65
C LYS A 246 22.46 14.44 27.05
N ARG A 247 23.72 14.38 27.51
CA ARG A 247 24.04 13.94 28.88
C ARG A 247 23.63 14.94 29.96
N LYS A 248 23.61 16.24 29.67
CA LYS A 248 23.12 17.26 30.63
C LYS A 248 21.60 17.25 30.75
N THR A 249 20.87 17.04 29.65
CA THR A 249 19.41 16.97 29.66
C THR A 249 18.88 15.67 30.27
N SER A 250 19.58 14.53 30.08
CA SER A 250 19.18 13.27 30.73
C SER A 250 19.46 13.25 32.24
N LYS A 251 20.46 13.98 32.75
CA LYS A 251 20.69 14.08 34.20
C LYS A 251 19.58 14.88 34.90
N ALA A 252 19.14 15.99 34.29
CA ALA A 252 18.04 16.79 34.83
C ALA A 252 16.69 16.06 34.82
N ALA A 253 16.43 15.22 33.81
CA ALA A 253 15.20 14.43 33.73
C ALA A 253 15.15 13.27 34.75
N VAL A 254 16.31 12.70 35.12
CA VAL A 254 16.39 11.63 36.13
C VAL A 254 16.32 12.20 37.55
N GLU A 255 16.83 13.42 37.78
CA GLU A 255 16.66 14.13 39.06
C GLU A 255 15.19 14.52 39.31
N ALA A 256 14.47 14.95 38.27
CA ALA A 256 13.04 15.26 38.36
C ALA A 256 12.15 14.03 38.61
N LEU A 257 12.61 12.82 38.27
CA LEU A 257 11.87 11.57 38.53
C LEU A 257 12.08 11.03 39.96
N ASN A 258 13.12 11.47 40.66
CA ASN A 258 13.38 11.11 42.06
C ASN A 258 12.70 12.05 43.07
N GLU A 259 12.09 13.14 42.62
CA GLU A 259 11.31 14.08 43.45
C GLU A 259 9.78 13.87 43.31
N MET A 260 9.32 12.71 42.83
CA MET A 260 7.90 12.39 42.86
C MET A 260 7.45 12.05 44.29
N PRO A 261 6.44 12.74 44.85
CA PRO A 261 5.88 12.38 46.14
C PRO A 261 5.22 11.00 46.09
N GLU A 262 5.32 10.22 47.17
CA GLU A 262 4.88 8.81 47.28
C GLU A 262 3.38 8.57 47.04
N ASP A 263 2.58 9.62 46.82
CA ASP A 263 1.14 9.52 46.59
C ASP A 263 0.75 10.13 45.22
N PRO A 264 0.59 9.30 44.16
CA PRO A 264 0.30 9.76 42.81
C PRO A 264 -1.08 10.42 42.67
N SER A 265 -1.96 10.34 43.68
CA SER A 265 -3.28 10.99 43.64
C SER A 265 -3.20 12.52 43.78
N LYS A 266 -2.24 13.05 44.54
CA LYS A 266 -2.08 14.51 44.74
C LYS A 266 -1.43 15.24 43.56
N GLY A 267 -0.79 14.51 42.65
CA GLY A 267 -0.15 15.09 41.46
C GLY A 267 -1.15 15.51 40.38
N ILE A 268 -2.27 14.79 40.29
CA ILE A 268 -3.31 15.03 39.27
C ILE A 268 -4.16 16.25 39.65
N ASP A 269 -4.52 16.40 40.92
CA ASP A 269 -5.30 17.56 41.39
C ASP A 269 -4.54 18.88 41.17
N ASN A 270 -3.22 18.90 41.37
CA ASN A 270 -2.38 20.08 41.12
C ASN A 270 -2.21 20.43 39.63
N LEU A 271 -2.40 19.46 38.72
CA LEU A 271 -2.38 19.71 37.27
C LEU A 271 -3.72 20.29 36.79
N ILE A 272 -4.83 19.78 37.34
CA ILE A 272 -6.18 20.28 37.05
C ILE A 272 -6.34 21.72 37.57
N ASP A 273 -5.85 22.03 38.76
CA ASP A 273 -5.89 23.39 39.31
C ASP A 273 -5.03 24.39 38.53
N LYS A 274 -3.92 23.94 37.93
CA LYS A 274 -3.07 24.78 37.08
C LYS A 274 -3.72 25.06 35.71
N GLU A 275 -4.41 24.09 35.12
CA GLU A 275 -5.15 24.30 33.87
C GLU A 275 -6.33 25.25 34.08
N ALA A 276 -7.07 25.10 35.19
CA ALA A 276 -8.20 25.96 35.54
C ALA A 276 -7.82 27.44 35.77
N GLN A 277 -6.57 27.73 36.16
CA GLN A 277 -6.08 29.11 36.28
C GLN A 277 -5.64 29.71 34.94
N SER A 278 -5.32 28.90 33.93
CA SER A 278 -4.84 29.37 32.63
C SER A 278 -5.96 29.88 31.70
N GLU A 279 -7.21 29.44 31.92
CA GLU A 279 -8.37 29.82 31.10
C GLU A 279 -9.08 31.12 31.52
N LYS A 280 -8.65 31.78 32.61
CA LYS A 280 -9.18 33.10 33.02
C LYS A 280 -8.52 34.29 32.27
N LYS A 281 -8.17 34.14 31.00
CA LYS A 281 -7.82 35.29 30.15
C LYS A 281 -9.07 35.86 29.49
N GLN A 282 -9.48 37.02 30.01
CA GLN A 282 -10.62 37.84 29.59
C GLN A 282 -10.76 37.93 28.06
N TRP A 283 -11.93 37.54 27.57
CA TRP A 283 -12.41 37.84 26.23
C TRP A 283 -12.88 39.29 26.18
N THR A 284 -12.21 40.14 25.39
CA THR A 284 -12.66 41.50 25.08
C THR A 284 -13.13 41.55 23.62
N PRO A 285 -14.39 41.91 23.33
CA PRO A 285 -14.85 42.09 21.96
C PRO A 285 -14.25 43.36 21.34
N LYS A 286 -13.89 43.28 20.05
CA LYS A 286 -13.67 44.43 19.17
C LYS A 286 -14.83 44.54 18.19
#